data_AF-A0A1H3IKX4-F1
#
_entry.id   AF-A0A1H3IKX4-F1
#
_cell.length_a   1.000
_cell.length_b   1.000
_cell.length_c   1.000
_cell.angle_alpha   90.00
_cell.angle_beta   90.00
_cell.angle_gamma   90.00
#
_symmetry.space_group_name_H-M   'P 1'
#
loop_
_entity.id
_entity.type
_entity.pdbx_description
1 polymer ?
#
loop_
_entity_poly.entity_id
_entity_poly.type
_entity_poly.pdbx_seq_one_letter_code
_entity_poly.pdbx_strand_id
1 'polypeptide(L)'
;MDVTVGTIQVQLITQNAGIFVGENYPIQWSMQLKINSAGGTVAGDGNILYRVINVIDDPDIIDSNWIKIEKDDSKEDEGTVGPHSSGG
;
A
#
# COMPACT_ATOMS: atom_id res chain seq x y z
N MET A 1 31.25 -15.19 -22.43
CA MET A 1 30.39 -15.00 -23.62
C MET A 1 29.09 -14.47 -23.07
N ASP A 2 28.88 -13.17 -23.18
CA ASP A 2 27.61 -12.56 -22.79
C ASP A 2 26.74 -12.42 -24.02
N VAL A 3 25.63 -13.14 -24.02
CA VAL A 3 24.53 -12.87 -24.94
C VAL A 3 23.43 -12.26 -24.12
N THR A 4 23.18 -10.96 -24.33
CA THR A 4 21.94 -10.35 -23.85
C THR A 4 21.39 -9.41 -24.91
N VAL A 5 20.40 -9.89 -25.64
CA VAL A 5 19.29 -9.07 -26.10
C VAL A 5 18.01 -9.91 -26.00
N GLY A 6 17.46 -9.99 -24.80
CA GLY A 6 16.10 -10.44 -24.59
C GLY A 6 15.18 -9.22 -24.68
N THR A 7 14.38 -9.11 -25.75
CA THR A 7 13.39 -8.04 -25.82
C THR A 7 12.25 -8.35 -24.88
N ILE A 8 11.95 -7.44 -23.95
CA ILE A 8 10.72 -7.52 -23.15
C ILE A 8 9.66 -6.70 -23.88
N GLN A 9 8.72 -7.40 -24.51
CA GLN A 9 7.54 -6.77 -25.11
C GLN A 9 6.36 -6.91 -24.17
N VAL A 10 5.90 -5.79 -23.64
CA VAL A 10 4.71 -5.74 -22.77
C VAL A 10 3.61 -5.01 -23.50
N GLN A 11 2.53 -5.72 -23.78
CA GLN A 11 1.36 -5.17 -24.48
C GLN A 11 0.38 -4.51 -23.50
N LEU A 12 0.27 -5.03 -22.28
CA LEU A 12 -0.56 -4.46 -21.24
C LEU A 12 -0.06 -4.88 -19.86
N ILE A 13 0.01 -3.91 -18.95
CA ILE A 13 0.08 -4.13 -17.51
C ILE A 13 -1.03 -3.32 -16.89
N THR A 14 -1.79 -3.93 -15.98
CA THR A 14 -2.87 -3.23 -15.27
C THR A 14 -2.77 -3.51 -13.78
N GLN A 15 -2.87 -2.43 -13.00
CA GLN A 15 -3.09 -2.38 -11.55
C GLN A 15 -2.09 -3.18 -10.69
N ASN A 16 -1.46 -2.52 -9.72
CA ASN A 16 -0.55 -3.14 -8.75
C ASN A 16 0.47 -4.09 -9.38
N ALA A 17 1.20 -3.61 -10.38
CA ALA A 17 2.13 -4.44 -11.14
C ALA A 17 3.44 -3.69 -11.42
N GLY A 18 4.50 -4.47 -11.65
CA GLY A 18 5.82 -3.96 -11.98
C GLY A 18 6.62 -5.02 -12.75
N ILE A 19 7.60 -4.56 -13.53
CA ILE A 19 8.53 -5.42 -14.28
C ILE A 19 9.94 -5.20 -13.71
N PHE A 20 10.62 -6.28 -13.33
CA PHE A 20 11.98 -6.24 -12.79
C PHE A 20 12.89 -7.13 -13.63
N VAL A 21 14.07 -6.61 -13.97
CA VAL A 21 15.03 -7.25 -14.87
C VAL A 21 16.43 -7.03 -14.32
N GLY A 22 17.26 -8.08 -14.35
CA GLY A 22 18.58 -8.07 -13.75
C GLY A 22 18.53 -8.41 -12.26
N GLU A 23 19.58 -8.05 -11.53
CA GLU A 23 19.63 -8.22 -10.07
C GLU A 23 18.79 -7.12 -9.41
N ASN A 24 17.76 -7.50 -8.64
CA ASN A 24 16.84 -6.56 -8.01
C ASN A 24 16.57 -6.90 -6.54
N TYR A 25 16.41 -5.87 -5.71
CA TYR A 25 16.03 -5.99 -4.31
C TYR A 25 14.80 -5.11 -4.01
N PRO A 26 13.59 -5.51 -4.42
CA PRO A 26 12.36 -4.78 -4.10
C PRO A 26 11.99 -5.02 -2.63
N ILE A 27 12.70 -4.36 -1.73
CA ILE A 27 12.50 -4.44 -0.28
C ILE A 27 11.45 -3.39 0.12
N GLN A 28 10.52 -3.77 1.03
CA GLN A 28 9.46 -2.91 1.59
C GLN A 28 8.44 -2.35 0.58
N TRP A 29 8.20 -3.06 -0.52
CA TRP A 29 7.14 -2.67 -1.42
C TRP A 29 5.77 -3.08 -0.91
N SER A 30 4.85 -2.12 -0.93
CA SER A 30 3.43 -2.35 -0.70
C SER A 30 2.67 -1.72 -1.85
N MET A 31 1.71 -2.46 -2.39
CA MET A 31 0.78 -1.95 -3.39
C MET A 31 -0.62 -2.19 -2.85
N GLN A 32 -1.46 -1.15 -2.87
CA GLN A 32 -2.84 -1.20 -2.43
C GLN A 32 -3.72 -0.81 -3.61
N LEU A 33 -4.77 -1.59 -3.86
CA LEU A 33 -5.71 -1.35 -4.95
C LEU A 33 -7.11 -1.43 -4.40
N LYS A 34 -7.89 -0.42 -4.76
CA LYS A 34 -9.33 -0.46 -4.63
C LYS A 34 -9.96 -0.22 -5.99
N ILE A 35 -10.85 -1.12 -6.40
CA ILE A 35 -11.65 -0.97 -7.61
C ILE A 35 -13.10 -0.89 -7.18
N ASN A 36 -13.79 0.17 -7.61
CA ASN A 36 -15.23 0.21 -7.54
C ASN A 36 -15.83 0.27 -8.94
N SER A 37 -16.65 -0.74 -9.26
CA SER A 37 -17.33 -0.83 -10.55
C SER A 37 -18.84 -0.72 -10.34
N ALA A 38 -19.26 0.41 -9.76
CA ALA A 38 -20.64 0.71 -9.36
C ALA A 38 -21.70 0.24 -10.37
N GLY A 39 -21.43 0.43 -11.67
CA GLY A 39 -22.33 0.06 -12.77
C GLY A 39 -21.84 -1.08 -13.66
N GLY A 40 -20.73 -1.75 -13.30
CA GLY A 40 -20.15 -2.80 -14.14
C GLY A 40 -19.74 -2.32 -15.54
N THR A 41 -19.65 -3.26 -16.48
CA THR A 41 -19.37 -2.99 -17.90
C THR A 41 -20.63 -3.21 -18.73
N VAL A 42 -20.90 -2.30 -19.66
CA VAL A 42 -21.97 -2.42 -20.67
C VAL A 42 -21.31 -2.65 -22.02
N ALA A 43 -21.62 -3.77 -22.68
CA ALA A 43 -20.99 -4.15 -23.95
C ALA A 43 -21.97 -4.84 -24.89
N GLY A 44 -21.78 -4.67 -26.21
CA GLY A 44 -22.69 -5.15 -27.26
C GLY A 44 -23.61 -4.06 -27.83
N ASP A 45 -24.40 -4.42 -28.85
CA ASP A 45 -25.28 -3.49 -29.57
C ASP A 45 -26.70 -3.46 -28.98
N GLY A 46 -27.35 -2.29 -29.00
CA GLY A 46 -28.74 -2.15 -28.53
C GLY A 46 -28.92 -2.07 -27.01
N ASN A 47 -27.84 -1.83 -26.26
CA ASN A 47 -27.91 -1.70 -24.81
C ASN A 47 -28.64 -0.41 -24.38
N ILE A 48 -29.66 -0.56 -23.53
CA ILE A 48 -30.35 0.57 -22.90
C ILE A 48 -30.29 0.39 -21.39
N LEU A 49 -29.59 1.31 -20.72
CA LEU A 49 -29.68 1.49 -19.28
C LEU A 49 -30.65 2.63 -18.99
N TYR A 50 -31.72 2.36 -18.22
CA TYR A 50 -32.69 3.37 -17.84
C TYR A 50 -32.92 3.36 -16.34
N ARG A 51 -32.75 4.54 -15.71
CA ARG A 51 -32.90 4.77 -14.26
C ARG A 51 -31.99 3.92 -13.35
N VAL A 52 -30.76 3.66 -13.80
CA VAL A 52 -29.76 3.00 -12.96
C VAL A 52 -29.23 3.99 -11.94
N ILE A 53 -29.35 3.65 -10.65
CA ILE A 53 -28.79 4.40 -9.53
C ILE A 53 -27.79 3.47 -8.85
N ASN A 54 -26.51 3.88 -8.82
CA ASN A 54 -25.46 3.15 -8.11
C ASN A 54 -24.96 4.04 -6.96
N VAL A 55 -25.03 3.53 -5.74
CA VAL A 55 -24.53 4.19 -4.55
C VAL A 55 -23.39 3.36 -3.98
N ILE A 56 -22.24 3.99 -3.82
CA ILE A 56 -21.06 3.41 -3.20
C ILE A 56 -20.89 4.11 -1.87
N ASP A 57 -20.90 3.34 -0.80
CA ASP A 57 -20.46 3.79 0.52
C ASP A 57 -19.10 3.15 0.80
N ASP A 58 -18.08 3.97 1.02
CA ASP A 58 -16.67 3.59 1.10
C ASP A 58 -16.02 4.27 2.32
N PRO A 59 -16.01 3.62 3.50
CA PRO A 59 -15.39 4.17 4.69
C PRO A 59 -13.87 3.97 4.69
N ASP A 60 -13.13 5.06 4.42
CA ASP A 60 -11.66 5.13 4.39
C ASP A 60 -10.96 4.51 5.64
N ILE A 61 -11.64 4.50 6.80
CA ILE A 61 -11.14 4.01 8.09
C ILE A 61 -11.02 2.47 8.17
N ILE A 62 -11.77 1.74 7.33
CA ILE A 62 -11.76 0.27 7.30
C ILE A 62 -10.81 -0.23 6.21
N ASP A 63 -10.73 0.48 5.08
CA ASP A 63 -10.12 -0.02 3.85
C ASP A 63 -8.68 0.46 3.61
N SER A 64 -8.17 1.38 4.43
CA SER A 64 -6.76 1.78 4.41
C SER A 64 -5.96 0.97 5.43
N ASN A 65 -4.88 0.31 5.01
CA ASN A 65 -3.86 -0.18 5.94
C ASN A 65 -3.12 1.02 6.54
N TRP A 66 -3.65 1.60 7.62
CA TRP A 66 -2.98 2.61 8.41
C TRP A 66 -1.81 1.94 9.13
N ILE A 67 -0.61 2.14 8.60
CA ILE A 67 0.63 1.75 9.29
C ILE A 67 0.64 2.52 10.60
N LYS A 68 0.40 1.82 11.72
CA LYS A 68 0.77 2.31 13.04
C LYS A 68 2.28 2.39 13.06
N ILE A 69 2.84 3.58 12.86
CA ILE A 69 4.20 3.84 13.31
C ILE A 69 4.08 3.87 14.83
N GLU A 70 4.43 2.77 15.50
CA GLU A 70 4.62 2.78 16.94
C GLU A 70 5.64 3.87 17.26
N LYS A 71 5.23 4.87 18.03
CA LYS A 71 6.21 5.74 18.69
C LYS A 71 6.93 4.85 19.68
N ASP A 72 8.22 4.67 19.46
CA ASP A 72 9.12 4.07 20.43
C ASP A 72 9.27 5.06 21.59
N ASP A 73 8.37 4.96 22.58
CA ASP A 73 8.44 5.69 23.84
C ASP A 73 9.55 5.07 24.71
N SER A 74 10.79 5.15 24.26
CA SER A 74 11.95 4.96 25.12
C SER A 74 12.02 6.17 26.06
N LYS A 75 11.50 5.96 27.27
CA LYS A 75 11.51 6.93 28.37
C LYS A 75 12.95 7.36 28.67
N GLU A 76 13.21 8.66 28.61
CA GLU A 76 14.38 9.25 29.25
C GLU A 76 14.15 9.20 30.77
N ASP A 77 14.88 8.31 31.45
CA ASP A 77 14.97 8.28 32.91
C ASP A 77 15.74 9.53 33.39
N GLU A 78 15.03 10.61 33.71
CA GLU A 78 15.61 11.70 34.51
C GLU A 78 15.79 11.23 35.95
N GLY A 79 17.05 10.93 36.29
CA GLY A 79 17.48 10.50 37.61
C GLY A 79 17.14 11.52 38.70
N THR A 80 16.31 11.10 39.66
CA THR A 80 16.13 11.79 40.92
C THR A 80 17.24 11.38 41.88
N VAL A 81 18.27 12.22 42.01
CA VAL A 81 19.30 12.11 43.05
C VAL A 81 18.69 12.50 44.41
N GLY A 82 18.34 11.49 45.22
CA GLY A 82 18.01 11.66 46.65
C GLY A 82 19.28 11.67 47.51
N PRO A 83 19.29 12.37 48.66
CA PRO A 83 20.51 12.56 49.45
C PRO A 83 20.81 11.32 50.28
N HIS A 84 21.94 10.66 50.02
CA HIS A 84 22.47 9.64 50.93
C HIS A 84 23.48 10.25 51.92
N SER A 85 23.04 10.19 53.17
CA SER A 85 23.74 10.47 54.43
C SER A 85 25.17 9.94 54.47
N SER A 86 26.12 10.83 54.79
CA SER A 86 27.49 10.49 55.18
C SER A 86 27.52 9.97 56.63
N GLY A 87 28.10 8.80 56.86
CA GLY A 87 28.39 8.33 58.21
C GLY A 87 29.40 7.19 58.23
N GLY A 88 30.53 7.42 58.93
CA GLY A 88 31.42 6.40 59.49
C GLY A 88 32.64 6.06 58.66
#